data_AF-A0AA50ZVM0-F1
#
_entry.id   AF-A0AA50ZVM0-F1
#
_cell.length_a   1.000
_cell.length_b   1.000
_cell.length_c   1.000
_cell.angle_alpha   90.00
_cell.angle_beta   90.00
_cell.angle_gamma   90.00
#
_symmetry.space_group_name_H-M   'P 1'
#
loop_
_entity.id
_entity.type
_entity.pdbx_description
1 polymer ?
#
loop_
_entity_poly.entity_id
_entity_poly.type
_entity_poly.pdbx_seq_one_letter_code
_entity_poly.pdbx_strand_id
1 'polypeptide(L)'
;VIVKPIVYGNIARYFGKKREEDGHTHQWTVYVKPYENEDMSAYIKKVHFKLHESYANPNRIVTKPPYELTETGWGEFEIVIKIYFHDPNERP
;
A
#
# COMPACT_ATOMS: atom_id res chain seq x y z
N VAL A 1 -20.38 16.89 8.28
CA VAL A 1 -19.31 16.33 7.42
C VAL A 1 -18.16 15.95 8.33
N ILE A 2 -17.67 14.71 8.23
CA ILE A 2 -16.48 14.24 8.96
C ILE A 2 -15.33 14.24 7.96
N VAL A 3 -14.17 14.78 8.34
CA VAL A 3 -12.96 14.80 7.50
C VAL A 3 -11.86 14.00 8.20
N LYS A 4 -11.29 13.03 7.49
CA LYS A 4 -10.17 12.19 7.96
C LYS A 4 -8.95 12.39 7.06
N PRO A 5 -7.98 13.24 7.45
CA PRO A 5 -6.79 13.47 6.64
C PRO A 5 -5.88 12.24 6.62
N ILE A 6 -5.38 11.88 5.44
CA ILE A 6 -4.50 10.73 5.24
C ILE A 6 -3.23 11.13 4.48
N VAL A 7 -2.17 10.34 4.67
CA VAL A 7 -0.95 10.40 3.88
C VAL A 7 -0.80 9.05 3.18
N TYR A 8 -0.49 9.09 1.88
CA TYR A 8 -0.23 7.90 1.08
C TYR A 8 0.99 8.12 0.19
N GLY A 9 1.60 7.02 -0.24
CA GLY A 9 2.77 7.04 -1.11
C GLY A 9 3.62 5.80 -0.89
N ASN A 10 4.91 5.90 -1.23
CA ASN A 10 5.87 4.85 -0.97
C ASN A 10 7.20 5.41 -0.45
N ILE A 11 7.96 4.53 0.20
CA ILE A 11 9.40 4.70 0.41
C ILE A 11 10.13 3.60 -0.35
N ALA A 12 11.36 3.88 -0.77
CA ALA A 12 12.21 2.91 -1.45
C ALA A 12 13.64 3.00 -0.95
N ARG A 13 14.31 1.84 -0.86
CA ARG A 13 15.71 1.71 -0.48
C ARG A 13 16.44 0.90 -1.53
N TYR A 14 17.48 1.50 -2.11
CA TYR A 14 18.40 0.81 -3.02
C TYR A 14 19.23 -0.23 -2.26
N PHE A 15 19.42 -1.40 -2.85
CA PHE A 15 20.22 -2.48 -2.26
C PHE A 15 21.73 -2.23 -2.31
N GLY A 16 22.19 -1.25 -3.09
CA GLY A 16 23.61 -1.03 -3.37
C GLY A 16 24.13 -1.84 -4.55
N LYS A 17 23.42 -2.91 -4.94
CA LYS A 17 23.68 -3.73 -6.12
C LYS A 17 22.41 -4.37 -6.64
N LYS A 18 22.42 -4.78 -7.90
CA LYS A 18 21.38 -5.63 -8.48
C LYS A 18 21.46 -7.03 -7.84
N ARG A 19 20.33 -7.55 -7.35
CA ARG A 19 20.24 -8.94 -6.86
C ARG A 19 20.34 -9.91 -8.03
N GLU A 20 21.14 -10.97 -7.88
CA GLU A 20 21.45 -11.89 -8.98
C GLU A 20 20.26 -12.79 -9.36
N GLU A 21 19.46 -13.20 -8.38
CA GLU A 21 18.38 -14.18 -8.55
C GLU A 21 17.22 -13.69 -9.42
N ASP A 22 16.82 -12.42 -9.26
CA ASP A 22 15.64 -11.85 -9.93
C ASP A 22 15.89 -10.45 -10.53
N GLY A 23 17.11 -9.93 -10.40
CA GLY A 23 17.48 -8.63 -10.92
C GLY A 23 16.90 -7.44 -10.17
N HIS A 24 16.29 -7.63 -9.00
CA HIS A 24 15.73 -6.54 -8.22
C HIS A 24 16.82 -5.60 -7.68
N THR A 25 16.51 -4.32 -7.61
CA THR A 25 17.47 -3.27 -7.20
C THR A 25 17.03 -2.54 -5.94
N HIS A 26 15.73 -2.51 -5.66
CA HIS A 26 15.16 -1.81 -4.52
C HIS A 26 14.21 -2.71 -3.73
N GLN A 27 14.16 -2.46 -2.43
CA GLN A 27 12.99 -2.77 -1.61
C GLN A 27 12.17 -1.50 -1.47
N TRP A 28 10.86 -1.62 -1.57
CA TRP A 28 9.94 -0.51 -1.45
C TRP A 28 8.74 -0.88 -0.59
N THR A 29 8.17 0.12 0.08
CA THR A 29 6.99 -0.03 0.92
C THR A 29 5.98 1.03 0.49
N VAL A 30 4.83 0.58 -0.02
CA VAL A 30 3.66 1.44 -0.30
C VAL A 30 2.75 1.47 0.93
N TYR A 31 2.14 2.61 1.24
CA TYR A 31 1.35 2.76 2.45
C TYR A 31 0.19 3.76 2.31
N VAL A 32 -0.79 3.58 3.19
CA VAL A 32 -1.77 4.58 3.60
C VAL A 32 -1.70 4.69 5.12
N LYS A 33 -1.61 5.90 5.64
CA LYS A 33 -1.60 6.15 7.09
C LYS A 33 -2.41 7.41 7.42
N PRO A 34 -2.95 7.53 8.64
CA PRO A 34 -3.63 8.74 9.02
C PRO A 34 -2.59 9.87 9.16
N TYR A 35 -3.02 11.10 8.89
CA TYR A 35 -2.15 12.27 9.09
C TYR A 35 -1.89 12.52 10.58
N GLU A 36 -2.96 12.42 11.39
CA GLU A 36 -2.89 12.43 12.85
C GLU A 36 -2.72 11.00 13.38
N ASN A 37 -2.17 10.84 14.58
CA ASN A 37 -2.02 9.52 15.20
C ASN A 37 -3.39 8.99 15.70
N GLU A 38 -4.13 8.31 14.82
CA GLU A 38 -5.41 7.67 15.14
C GLU A 38 -5.50 6.23 14.62
N ASP A 39 -6.42 5.45 15.18
CA ASP A 39 -6.69 4.10 14.70
C ASP A 39 -7.70 4.12 13.55
N MET A 40 -7.21 4.00 12.32
CA MET A 40 -8.07 3.96 11.13
C MET A 40 -8.92 2.68 11.06
N SER A 41 -8.57 1.61 11.79
CA SER A 41 -9.33 0.34 11.75
C SER A 41 -10.76 0.49 12.27
N ALA A 42 -11.02 1.56 13.03
CA ALA A 42 -12.36 1.95 13.48
C ALA A 42 -13.32 2.27 12.32
N TYR A 43 -12.81 2.74 11.17
CA TYR A 43 -13.63 3.13 10.02
C TYR A 43 -13.21 2.46 8.70
N ILE A 44 -11.97 2.00 8.57
CA ILE A 44 -11.48 1.22 7.42
C ILE A 44 -11.67 -0.27 7.68
N LYS A 45 -12.41 -0.92 6.79
CA LYS A 45 -12.57 -2.38 6.74
C LYS A 45 -11.36 -3.06 6.11
N LYS A 46 -10.85 -2.52 5.02
CA LYS A 46 -9.69 -3.04 4.29
C LYS A 46 -9.15 -2.03 3.28
N VAL A 47 -7.88 -2.16 2.96
CA VAL A 47 -7.20 -1.43 1.87
C VAL A 47 -6.76 -2.42 0.81
N HIS A 48 -7.09 -2.15 -0.45
CA HIS A 48 -6.62 -2.90 -1.59
C HIS A 48 -5.47 -2.15 -2.25
N PHE A 49 -4.34 -2.82 -2.44
CA PHE A 49 -3.22 -2.36 -3.25
C PHE A 49 -3.17 -3.20 -4.53
N LYS A 50 -3.48 -2.61 -5.68
CA LYS A 50 -3.30 -3.27 -6.97
C LYS A 50 -1.91 -2.93 -7.52
N LEU A 51 -1.04 -3.94 -7.52
CA LEU A 51 0.30 -3.88 -8.08
C LEU A 51 0.28 -4.14 -9.60
N HIS A 52 1.44 -3.97 -10.25
CA HIS A 52 1.64 -4.40 -11.62
C HIS A 52 1.48 -5.93 -11.75
N GLU A 53 0.94 -6.40 -12.87
CA GLU A 53 0.58 -7.81 -13.12
C GLU A 53 1.79 -8.76 -13.12
N SER A 54 3.02 -8.24 -13.16
CA SER A 54 4.25 -9.03 -13.00
C SER A 54 4.48 -9.56 -11.58
N TYR A 55 3.81 -8.97 -10.57
CA TYR A 55 3.89 -9.45 -9.19
C TYR A 55 2.97 -10.64 -8.98
N ALA A 56 3.45 -11.64 -8.24
CA ALA A 56 2.58 -12.70 -7.77
C ALA A 56 1.48 -12.12 -6.87
N ASN A 57 0.22 -12.50 -7.14
CA ASN A 57 -0.95 -11.96 -6.47
C ASN A 57 -0.97 -10.42 -6.50
N PRO A 58 -1.15 -9.78 -7.67
CA PRO A 58 -1.02 -8.33 -7.80
C PRO A 58 -2.10 -7.57 -7.03
N ASN A 59 -3.24 -8.21 -6.73
CA ASN A 59 -4.28 -7.64 -5.87
C ASN A 59 -4.02 -8.02 -4.40
N ARG A 60 -3.39 -7.13 -3.64
CA ARG A 60 -3.08 -7.32 -2.22
C ARG A 60 -4.12 -6.65 -1.35
N ILE A 61 -4.56 -7.32 -0.29
CA ILE A 61 -5.59 -6.82 0.62
C ILE A 61 -5.02 -6.79 2.03
N VAL A 62 -5.05 -5.60 2.65
CA VAL A 62 -4.62 -5.40 4.05
C VAL A 62 -5.84 -5.01 4.87
N THR A 63 -6.16 -5.80 5.90
CA THR A 63 -7.37 -5.62 6.72
C THR A 63 -7.12 -4.98 8.08
N LYS A 64 -5.85 -4.86 8.49
CA LYS A 64 -5.45 -4.29 9.79
C LYS A 64 -4.24 -3.36 9.61
N PRO A 65 -4.12 -2.31 10.44
CA PRO A 65 -2.95 -1.44 10.40
C PRO A 65 -1.67 -2.21 10.83
N PRO A 66 -0.47 -1.79 10.38
CA PRO A 66 -0.25 -0.71 9.41
C PRO A 66 -0.74 -1.09 8.01
N TYR A 67 -1.45 -0.17 7.33
CA TYR A 67 -1.95 -0.39 5.98
C TYR A 67 -0.83 -0.14 4.97
N GLU A 68 0.13 -1.06 4.95
CA GLU A 68 1.30 -1.00 4.09
C GLU A 68 1.64 -2.35 3.49
N LEU A 69 2.37 -2.32 2.37
CA LEU A 69 2.88 -3.50 1.72
C LEU A 69 4.33 -3.25 1.33
N THR A 70 5.20 -4.19 1.70
CA THR A 70 6.62 -4.19 1.32
C THR A 70 6.88 -5.23 0.24
N GLU A 71 7.59 -4.83 -0.80
CA GLU A 71 7.97 -5.66 -1.93
C GLU A 71 9.37 -5.29 -2.43
N THR A 72 9.86 -6.07 -3.39
CA THR A 72 11.13 -5.77 -4.07
C THR A 72 10.90 -5.61 -5.57
N GLY A 73 11.74 -4.83 -6.25
CA GLY A 73 11.59 -4.61 -7.69
C GLY A 73 12.75 -3.82 -8.28
N TRP A 74 12.66 -3.58 -9.58
CA TRP A 74 13.66 -2.82 -10.34
C TRP A 74 13.08 -1.65 -11.14
N GLY A 75 11.77 -1.60 -11.33
CA GLY A 75 11.08 -0.56 -12.11
C GLY A 75 10.03 0.18 -11.30
N GLU A 76 9.47 1.21 -11.92
CA GLU A 76 8.40 2.05 -11.37
C GLU A 76 7.09 1.76 -12.11
N PHE A 77 5.97 1.81 -11.39
CA PHE A 77 4.63 1.60 -11.94
C PHE A 77 3.57 2.24 -11.04
N GLU A 78 2.38 2.43 -11.57
CA GLU A 78 1.24 2.96 -10.81
C GLU A 78 0.63 1.89 -9.90
N ILE A 79 0.45 2.22 -8.62
CA ILE A 79 -0.29 1.37 -7.66
C ILE A 79 -1.66 2.00 -7.43
N VAL A 80 -2.73 1.26 -7.74
CA VAL A 80 -4.09 1.69 -7.42
C VAL A 80 -4.42 1.29 -5.99
N ILE A 81 -4.66 2.28 -5.14
CA ILE A 81 -5.05 2.10 -3.74
C ILE A 81 -6.56 2.34 -3.62
N LYS A 82 -7.32 1.36 -3.09
CA LYS A 82 -8.75 1.51 -2.79
C LYS A 82 -9.01 1.26 -1.30
N ILE A 83 -9.72 2.16 -0.65
CA ILE A 83 -10.02 2.10 0.78
C ILE A 83 -11.49 1.72 0.93
N TYR A 84 -11.76 0.60 1.59
CA TYR A 84 -13.14 0.17 1.86
C TYR A 84 -13.48 0.50 3.31
N PHE A 85 -14.57 1.26 3.51
CA PHE A 85 -15.10 1.54 4.85
C PHE A 85 -15.90 0.35 5.39
N HIS A 86 -16.14 0.34 6.71
CA HIS A 86 -17.00 -0.68 7.32
C HIS A 86 -18.46 -0.53 6.90
N ASP A 87 -18.94 0.70 6.77
CA ASP A 87 -20.28 0.98 6.24
C ASP A 87 -20.30 0.69 4.73
N PRO A 88 -21.08 -0.30 4.26
CA PRO A 88 -21.17 -0.63 2.84
C PRO A 88 -21.86 0.43 1.99
N ASN A 89 -22.55 1.40 2.61
CA ASN A 89 -23.18 2.52 1.90
C ASN A 89 -22.17 3.65 1.59
N GLU A 90 -21.02 3.65 2.27
CA GLU A 90 -19.93 4.58 1.98
C GLU A 90 -19.15 4.10 0.74
N ARG A 91 -18.93 5.02 -0.19
CA ARG A 91 -18.23 4.69 -1.44
C ARG A 91 -16.74 4.43 -1.17
N PRO A 92 -16.17 3.35 -1.70
CA PRO A 92 -14.73 3.08 -1.66
C PRO A 92 -13.89 4.05 -2.49
#